data_AF-A0A920W243-F1
#
_entry.id   AF-A0A920W243-F1
#
_cell.length_a   1.000
_cell.length_b   1.000
_cell.length_c   1.000
_cell.angle_alpha   90.00
_cell.angle_beta   90.00
_cell.angle_gamma   90.00
#
_symmetry.space_group_name_H-M   'P 1'
#
loop_
_entity.id
_entity.type
_entity.pdbx_description
1 polymer ?
#
loop_
_entity_poly.entity_id
_entity_poly.type
_entity_poly.pdbx_seq_one_letter_code
_entity_poly.pdbx_strand_id
1 'polypeptide(L)'
;MKTIFAILLFTFWVFHFLLWGIPVINFKLYKNHENYGIVVFPKKLIFKDLENYLFSIPFESTESGKAVMRHGTKNENATYMMPLEVQKKHSIEKFIVIQVLDSMSMLVGNF
;
A
#
# COMPACT_ATOMS: atom_id res chain seq x y z
N MET A 1 12.33 -15.16 -44.13
CA MET A 1 11.43 -15.76 -43.11
C MET A 1 12.08 -15.84 -41.73
N LYS A 2 13.31 -16.34 -41.57
CA LYS A 2 14.00 -16.43 -40.26
C LYS A 2 14.19 -15.08 -39.54
N THR A 3 14.54 -14.02 -40.25
CA THR A 3 14.76 -12.67 -39.68
C THR A 3 13.47 -12.01 -39.19
N ILE A 4 12.36 -12.17 -39.91
CA ILE A 4 11.05 -11.64 -39.52
C ILE A 4 10.54 -12.35 -38.26
N PHE A 5 10.75 -13.66 -38.18
CA PHE A 5 10.39 -14.45 -37.00
C PHE A 5 11.22 -14.04 -35.76
N ALA A 6 12.51 -13.76 -35.93
CA ALA A 6 13.37 -13.28 -34.84
C ALA A 6 12.95 -11.89 -34.33
N ILE A 7 12.56 -10.97 -35.23
CA ILE A 7 12.06 -9.63 -34.86
C ILE A 7 10.74 -9.74 -34.09
N LEU A 8 9.81 -10.61 -34.55
CA LEU A 8 8.55 -10.86 -33.86
C LEU A 8 8.74 -11.47 -32.46
N LEU A 9 9.71 -12.36 -32.30
CA LEU A 9 10.03 -12.95 -31.00
C LEU A 9 10.64 -11.90 -30.05
N PHE A 10 11.49 -11.03 -30.57
CA PHE A 10 12.15 -9.98 -29.79
C PHE A 10 11.17 -8.90 -29.35
N THR A 11 10.25 -8.47 -30.22
CA THR A 11 9.19 -7.52 -29.84
C THR A 11 8.22 -8.11 -28.83
N PHE A 12 7.89 -9.41 -28.94
CA PHE A 12 7.08 -10.10 -27.94
C PHE A 12 7.77 -10.17 -26.57
N TRP A 13 9.08 -10.43 -26.53
CA TRP A 13 9.88 -10.45 -25.30
C TRP A 13 10.01 -9.07 -24.65
N VAL A 14 10.29 -8.02 -25.43
CA VAL A 14 10.39 -6.64 -24.93
C VAL A 14 9.03 -6.16 -24.42
N PHE A 15 7.93 -6.54 -25.07
CA PHE A 15 6.58 -6.20 -24.62
C PHE A 15 6.19 -6.91 -23.31
N HIS A 16 6.60 -8.17 -23.12
CA HIS A 16 6.42 -8.87 -21.84
C HIS A 16 7.21 -8.22 -20.69
N PHE A 17 8.42 -7.72 -20.95
CA PHE A 17 9.21 -7.03 -19.93
C PHE A 17 8.62 -5.66 -19.53
N LEU A 18 8.01 -4.92 -20.47
CA LEU A 18 7.34 -3.64 -20.20
C LEU A 18 6.01 -3.81 -19.44
N LEU A 19 5.38 -4.99 -19.52
CA LEU A 19 4.12 -5.30 -18.82
C LEU A 19 4.33 -5.81 -17.38
N TRP A 20 5.56 -6.10 -16.95
CA TRP A 20 5.88 -6.30 -15.54
C TRP A 20 5.88 -4.95 -14.83
N GLY A 21 4.68 -4.40 -14.64
CA GLY A 21 4.44 -3.20 -13.88
C GLY A 21 4.93 -3.35 -12.43
N ILE A 22 5.25 -2.21 -11.81
CA ILE A 22 5.55 -2.13 -10.38
C ILE A 22 4.42 -2.82 -9.60
N PRO A 23 4.73 -3.76 -8.67
CA PRO A 23 3.70 -4.46 -7.93
C PRO A 23 2.76 -3.45 -7.26
N VAL A 24 1.47 -3.54 -7.60
CA VAL A 24 0.46 -2.66 -7.05
C VAL A 24 0.28 -2.99 -5.57
N ILE A 25 0.85 -2.15 -4.71
CA ILE A 25 0.67 -2.26 -3.26
C ILE A 25 -0.65 -1.61 -2.90
N ASN A 26 -1.52 -2.38 -2.25
CA ASN A 26 -2.80 -1.88 -1.77
C ASN A 26 -2.71 -1.60 -0.26
N PHE A 27 -3.40 -0.56 0.20
CA PHE A 27 -3.58 -0.25 1.62
C PHE A 27 -4.99 -0.61 2.10
N LYS A 28 -5.14 -0.68 3.42
CA LYS A 28 -6.41 -0.70 4.13
C LYS A 28 -6.38 0.40 5.20
N LEU A 29 -7.36 1.29 5.18
CA LEU A 29 -7.54 2.36 6.15
C LEU A 29 -8.60 1.96 7.17
N TYR A 30 -8.26 2.15 8.43
CA TYR A 30 -9.18 2.12 9.56
C TYR A 30 -9.22 3.50 10.19
N LYS A 31 -10.39 3.94 10.69
CA LYS A 31 -10.58 5.28 11.27
C LYS A 31 -11.40 5.19 12.56
N ASN A 32 -11.12 6.06 13.52
CA ASN A 32 -11.98 6.27 14.69
C ASN A 32 -12.80 7.57 14.60
N HIS A 33 -13.71 7.77 15.55
CA HIS A 33 -14.57 8.96 15.63
C HIS A 33 -13.78 10.28 15.86
N GLU A 34 -12.54 10.21 16.33
CA GLU A 34 -11.65 11.35 16.56
C GLU A 34 -10.77 11.69 15.34
N ASN A 35 -11.03 11.08 14.17
CA ASN A 35 -10.24 11.26 12.96
C ASN A 35 -8.78 10.78 13.01
N TYR A 36 -8.45 9.84 13.90
CA TYR A 36 -7.21 9.08 13.81
C TYR A 36 -7.34 7.99 12.76
N GLY A 37 -6.29 7.81 11.96
CA GLY A 37 -6.19 6.76 10.96
C GLY A 37 -5.22 5.66 11.35
N ILE A 38 -5.52 4.42 11.02
CA ILE A 38 -4.53 3.34 10.93
C ILE A 38 -4.47 2.90 9.47
N VAL A 39 -3.31 3.07 8.85
CA VAL A 39 -3.05 2.64 7.47
C VAL A 39 -2.22 1.37 7.53
N VAL A 40 -2.78 0.27 7.05
CA VAL A 40 -2.08 -1.02 6.97
C VAL A 40 -1.75 -1.34 5.51
N PHE A 41 -0.49 -1.66 5.24
CA PHE A 41 -0.04 -2.13 3.93
C PHE A 41 1.07 -3.19 4.06
N PRO A 42 1.27 -4.04 3.04
CA PRO A 42 0.33 -4.29 1.95
C PRO A 42 -0.90 -5.05 2.48
N LYS A 43 -2.10 -4.65 2.04
CA LYS A 43 -3.39 -5.22 2.47
C LYS A 43 -3.43 -6.76 2.40
N LYS A 44 -2.75 -7.35 1.41
CA LYS A 44 -2.71 -8.81 1.20
C LYS A 44 -2.00 -9.59 2.32
N LEU A 45 -1.20 -8.91 3.14
CA LEU A 45 -0.45 -9.53 4.24
C LEU A 45 -1.10 -9.31 5.60
N ILE A 46 -2.26 -8.65 5.67
CA ILE A 46 -3.00 -8.51 6.93
C ILE A 46 -3.42 -9.91 7.37
N PHE A 47 -2.76 -10.41 8.41
CA PHE A 47 -3.05 -11.71 9.01
C PHE A 47 -4.17 -11.59 10.04
N LYS A 48 -4.82 -12.72 10.33
CA LYS A 48 -6.05 -12.78 11.11
C LYS A 48 -5.92 -12.14 12.50
N ASP A 49 -4.80 -12.35 13.19
CA ASP A 49 -4.63 -11.80 14.54
C ASP A 49 -4.51 -10.28 14.54
N LEU A 50 -3.81 -9.69 13.55
CA LEU A 50 -3.77 -8.25 13.36
C LEU A 50 -5.16 -7.70 12.99
N GLU A 51 -5.88 -8.38 12.10
CA GLU A 51 -7.24 -7.98 11.72
C GLU A 51 -8.20 -8.02 12.92
N ASN A 52 -8.17 -9.10 13.71
CA ASN A 52 -8.95 -9.23 14.94
C ASN A 52 -8.60 -8.13 15.94
N TYR A 53 -7.31 -7.82 16.12
CA TYR A 53 -6.88 -6.73 17.00
C TYR A 53 -7.45 -5.39 16.54
N LEU A 54 -7.36 -5.07 15.24
CA LEU A 54 -7.88 -3.81 14.69
C LEU A 54 -9.40 -3.70 14.83
N PHE A 55 -10.14 -4.81 14.78
CA PHE A 55 -11.58 -4.84 15.08
C PHE A 55 -11.93 -4.80 16.57
N SER A 56 -10.97 -5.13 17.46
CA SER A 56 -11.18 -5.09 18.90
C SER A 56 -11.04 -3.69 19.52
N ILE A 57 -10.40 -2.78 18.79
CA ILE A 57 -10.24 -1.37 19.17
C ILE A 57 -11.31 -0.51 18.46
N PRO A 58 -11.62 0.72 18.92
CA PRO A 58 -12.68 1.55 18.35
C PRO A 58 -12.28 2.20 17.01
N PHE A 59 -11.84 1.37 16.06
CA PHE A 59 -11.49 1.74 14.69
C PHE A 59 -12.35 0.93 13.73
N GLU A 60 -12.94 1.62 12.76
CA GLU A 60 -13.78 1.03 11.74
C GLU A 60 -13.03 0.95 10.42
N SER A 61 -13.25 -0.11 9.65
CA SER A 61 -12.69 -0.18 8.32
C SER A 61 -13.36 0.81 7.38
N THR A 62 -12.58 1.75 6.84
CA THR A 62 -13.11 2.89 6.10
C THR A 62 -12.92 2.79 4.60
N GLU A 63 -11.70 2.49 4.15
CA GLU A 63 -11.37 2.49 2.71
C GLU A 63 -10.20 1.55 2.39
N SER A 64 -10.11 1.10 1.15
CA SER A 64 -8.93 0.43 0.63
C SER A 64 -8.69 0.81 -0.82
N GLY A 65 -7.44 0.90 -1.22
CA GLY A 65 -7.06 1.29 -2.56
C GLY A 65 -5.58 1.09 -2.81
N LYS A 66 -5.08 1.64 -3.91
CA LYS A 66 -3.65 1.63 -4.23
C LYS A 66 -2.91 2.58 -3.31
N ALA A 67 -1.84 2.10 -2.70
CA ALA A 67 -0.94 2.92 -1.92
C ALA A 67 -0.04 3.74 -2.84
N VAL A 68 0.36 4.92 -2.39
CA VAL A 68 1.32 5.80 -3.04
C VAL A 68 2.56 5.95 -2.17
N MET A 69 3.72 6.07 -2.80
CA MET A 69 4.96 6.35 -2.07
C MET A 69 4.95 7.82 -1.63
N ARG A 70 5.13 8.06 -0.33
CA ARG A 70 5.24 9.39 0.26
C ARG A 70 6.60 9.55 0.90
N HIS A 71 7.16 10.75 0.73
CA HIS A 71 8.47 11.10 1.25
C HIS A 71 8.33 11.98 2.50
N GLY A 72 9.26 11.83 3.43
CA GLY A 72 9.41 12.74 4.57
C GLY A 72 9.83 14.15 4.12
N THR A 73 9.75 15.11 5.03
CA THR A 73 10.04 16.54 4.76
C THR A 73 11.43 16.81 4.21
N LYS A 74 12.42 15.99 4.56
CA LYS A 74 13.80 16.08 4.07
C LYS A 74 14.10 15.15 2.88
N ASN A 75 13.07 14.45 2.36
CA ASN A 75 13.18 13.46 1.30
C ASN A 75 14.10 12.25 1.63
N GLU A 76 14.45 12.07 2.91
CA GLU A 76 15.37 11.03 3.39
C GLU A 76 14.69 9.67 3.54
N ASN A 77 13.40 9.69 3.87
CA ASN A 77 12.59 8.50 4.15
C ASN A 77 11.41 8.44 3.20
N ALA A 78 11.13 7.25 2.67
CA ALA A 78 9.95 6.98 1.85
C ALA A 78 9.18 5.77 2.40
N THR A 79 7.85 5.89 2.46
CA THR A 79 6.97 4.78 2.82
C THR A 79 5.73 4.78 1.95
N TYR A 80 5.09 3.63 1.81
CA TYR A 80 3.77 3.56 1.19
C TYR A 80 2.70 4.06 2.17
N MET A 81 1.72 4.79 1.65
CA MET A 81 0.58 5.30 2.39
C MET A 81 -0.66 5.39 1.48
N MET A 82 -1.81 5.70 2.08
CA MET A 82 -2.98 6.12 1.30
C MET A 82 -2.69 7.41 0.50
N PRO A 83 -3.36 7.62 -0.65
CA PRO A 83 -3.31 8.89 -1.37
C PRO A 83 -3.73 10.08 -0.50
N LEU A 84 -3.19 11.26 -0.78
CA LEU A 84 -3.50 12.48 -0.01
C LEU A 84 -4.98 12.86 -0.14
N GLU A 85 -5.60 12.52 -1.27
CA GLU A 85 -7.02 12.72 -1.53
C GLU A 85 -7.88 11.88 -0.57
N VAL A 86 -7.47 10.63 -0.31
CA VAL A 86 -8.14 9.75 0.66
C VAL A 86 -7.96 10.29 2.08
N GLN A 87 -6.75 10.77 2.42
CA GLN A 87 -6.49 11.41 3.72
C GLN A 87 -7.43 12.59 3.95
N LYS A 88 -7.53 13.50 2.97
CA LYS A 88 -8.38 14.69 3.04
C LYS A 88 -9.87 14.34 3.07
N LYS A 89 -10.30 13.37 2.25
CA LYS A 89 -11.69 12.88 2.20
C LYS A 89 -12.18 12.40 3.56
N HIS A 90 -11.32 11.74 4.33
CA HIS A 90 -11.65 11.21 5.65
C HIS A 90 -11.23 12.12 6.81
N SER A 91 -10.76 13.34 6.52
CA SER A 91 -10.31 14.32 7.50
C SER A 91 -9.27 13.77 8.50
N ILE A 92 -8.40 12.85 8.05
CA ILE A 92 -7.44 12.19 8.93
C ILE A 92 -6.31 13.17 9.32
N GLU A 93 -6.25 13.50 10.60
CA GLU A 93 -5.30 14.46 11.16
C GLU A 93 -4.02 13.80 11.66
N LYS A 94 -4.15 12.60 12.22
CA LYS A 94 -3.06 11.82 12.80
C LYS A 94 -3.19 10.39 12.34
N PHE A 95 -2.09 9.72 12.04
CA PHE A 95 -2.20 8.33 11.63
C PHE A 95 -1.01 7.46 12.00
N ILE A 96 -1.33 6.22 12.32
CA ILE A 96 -0.37 5.14 12.49
C ILE A 96 -0.25 4.41 11.16
N VAL A 97 0.97 4.15 10.74
CA VAL A 97 1.26 3.33 9.57
C VAL A 97 1.81 1.99 10.03
N ILE A 98 1.17 0.91 9.61
CA ILE A 98 1.59 -0.46 9.86
C ILE A 98 2.03 -1.07 8.53
N GLN A 99 3.33 -1.30 8.40
CA GLN A 99 3.89 -2.08 7.30
C GLN A 99 4.03 -3.53 7.74
N VAL A 100 3.23 -4.42 7.17
CA VAL A 100 3.31 -5.85 7.42
C VAL A 100 4.37 -6.46 6.50
N LEU A 101 5.37 -7.13 7.07
CA LEU A 101 6.43 -7.81 6.32
C LEU A 101 6.05 -9.28 6.09
N ASP A 102 5.54 -9.92 7.15
CA ASP A 102 4.99 -11.27 7.16
C ASP A 102 4.03 -11.45 8.36
N SER A 103 3.62 -12.68 8.68
CA SER A 103 2.69 -12.96 9.79
C SER A 103 3.29 -12.77 11.18
N MET A 104 4.61 -12.61 11.30
CA MET A 104 5.33 -12.52 12.58
C MET A 104 6.00 -11.16 12.79
N SER A 105 6.11 -10.33 11.74
CA SER A 105 6.86 -9.09 11.77
C SER A 105 6.14 -7.94 11.06
N MET A 106 6.21 -6.77 11.70
CA MET A 106 5.64 -5.53 11.22
C MET A 106 6.49 -4.33 11.66
N LEU A 107 6.48 -3.27 10.86
CA LEU A 107 7.02 -1.96 11.22
C LEU A 107 5.86 -1.02 11.50
N VAL A 108 6.00 -0.21 12.56
CA VAL A 108 4.98 0.76 12.98
C VAL A 108 5.59 2.14 13.00
N GLY A 109 4.99 3.08 12.28
CA GLY A 109 5.32 4.49 12.30
C GLY A 109 4.14 5.33 12.77
N ASN A 110 4.41 6.44 13.47
CA ASN A 110 3.41 7.41 13.92
C ASN A 110 3.70 8.76 13.24
N PHE A 111 2.68 9.39 12.66
CA PHE A 111 2.80 10.63 11.89
C PHE A 111 1.68 11.61 12.24
#